data_AF-X1VH02-F1
#
_entry.id   AF-X1VH02-F1
#
_cell.length_a   1.000
_cell.length_b   1.000
_cell.length_c   1.000
_cell.angle_alpha   90.00
_cell.angle_beta   90.00
_cell.angle_gamma   90.00
#
_symmetry.space_group_name_H-M   'P 1'
#
loop_
_entity.id
_entity.type
_entity.pdbx_description
1 polymer ?
#
loop_
_entity_poly.entity_id
_entity_poly.type
_entity_poly.pdbx_seq_one_letter_code
_entity_poly.pdbx_strand_id
1 'polypeptide(L)'
;MRSQSLAFSPQLTFPFTPVSWLTLSSSFSSNINYYFQSYAPNTQDIVDDSILISNYALNLEFVGPVFFKIYYGAENTAKLKHIIEPDISYRYESP
;
A
#
# COMPACT_ATOMS: atom_id res chain seq x y z
N MET A 1 29.36 2.04 21.77
CA MET A 1 29.57 1.64 20.36
C MET A 1 28.30 1.99 19.59
N ARG A 2 28.43 2.58 18.40
CA ARG A 2 27.28 3.06 17.61
C ARG A 2 26.93 1.98 16.60
N SER A 3 25.77 1.33 16.78
CA SER A 3 25.24 0.36 15.81
C SER A 3 25.14 1.04 14.45
N GLN A 4 25.85 0.51 13.46
CA GLN A 4 25.76 0.96 12.07
C GLN A 4 24.74 0.06 11.38
N SER A 5 23.80 0.66 10.65
CA SER A 5 22.81 -0.05 9.86
C SER A 5 22.58 0.68 8.54
N LEU A 6 22.30 -0.07 7.49
CA LEU A 6 21.89 0.44 6.19
C LEU A 6 20.44 0.01 5.92
N ALA A 7 19.59 0.98 5.61
CA ALA A 7 18.19 0.74 5.27
C ALA A 7 17.93 1.14 3.82
N PHE A 8 17.24 0.27 3.09
CA PHE A 8 16.85 0.50 1.71
C PHE A 8 15.40 0.04 1.51
N SER A 9 14.53 0.97 1.13
CA SER A 9 13.09 0.71 1.01
C SER A 9 12.53 1.19 -0.34
N PRO A 10 12.76 0.46 -1.44
CA PRO A 10 12.22 0.85 -2.73
C PRO A 10 10.71 0.59 -2.79
N GLN A 11 10.00 1.48 -3.47
CA GLN A 11 8.57 1.38 -3.73
C GLN A 11 8.30 1.57 -5.22
N LEU A 12 7.51 0.67 -5.79
CA LEU A 12 7.01 0.73 -7.16
C LEU A 12 5.50 0.90 -7.11
N THR A 13 4.99 1.90 -7.80
CA THR A 13 3.55 2.19 -7.89
C THR A 13 3.14 2.23 -9.35
N PHE A 14 2.09 1.47 -9.66
CA PHE A 14 1.47 1.38 -10.97
C PHE A 14 0.03 1.89 -10.87
N PRO A 15 -0.21 3.19 -11.15
CA PRO A 15 -1.55 3.72 -11.31
C PRO A 15 -2.07 3.36 -12.71
N PHE A 16 -3.27 2.78 -12.78
CA PHE A 16 -3.95 2.43 -14.03
C PHE A 16 -5.38 2.97 -14.03
N THR A 17 -5.61 4.00 -14.84
CA THR A 17 -6.91 4.67 -14.98
C THR A 17 -7.27 4.76 -16.46
N PRO A 18 -7.76 3.66 -17.08
CA PRO A 18 -8.07 3.64 -18.51
C PRO A 18 -9.32 4.47 -18.84
N VAL A 19 -10.19 4.70 -17.87
CA VAL A 19 -11.46 5.42 -17.99
C VAL A 19 -11.70 6.26 -16.74
N SER A 20 -12.45 7.35 -16.86
CA SER A 20 -12.65 8.30 -15.75
C SER A 20 -13.51 7.78 -14.59
N TRP A 21 -14.16 6.62 -14.75
CA TRP A 21 -15.07 6.03 -13.76
C TRP A 21 -14.49 4.79 -13.05
N LEU A 22 -13.23 4.42 -13.32
CA LEU A 22 -12.58 3.25 -12.73
C LEU A 22 -11.07 3.48 -12.60
N THR A 23 -10.55 3.22 -11.41
CA THR A 23 -9.12 3.29 -11.10
C THR A 23 -8.64 1.99 -10.48
N LEU A 24 -7.52 1.48 -10.97
CA LEU A 24 -6.78 0.38 -10.38
C LEU A 24 -5.39 0.88 -10.00
N SER A 25 -5.05 0.82 -8.72
CA SER A 25 -3.75 1.18 -8.18
C SER A 25 -3.09 -0.07 -7.62
N SER A 26 -1.88 -0.38 -8.11
CA SER A 26 -1.05 -1.42 -7.55
C SER A 26 0.21 -0.79 -6.98
N SER A 27 0.64 -1.21 -5.79
CA SER A 27 1.94 -0.86 -5.25
C SER A 27 2.66 -2.08 -4.71
N PHE A 28 3.96 -2.10 -4.93
CA PHE A 28 4.87 -3.08 -4.37
C PHE A 28 5.97 -2.32 -3.62
N SER A 29 6.18 -2.67 -2.35
CA SER A 29 7.27 -2.12 -1.56
C SER A 29 8.10 -3.24 -0.97
N SER A 30 9.39 -2.98 -0.78
CA SER A 30 10.26 -3.85 0.00
C SER A 30 11.02 -3.01 1.01
N ASN A 31 11.34 -3.57 2.17
CA ASN A 31 12.27 -2.97 3.11
C ASN A 31 13.41 -3.95 3.33
N ILE A 32 14.63 -3.46 3.18
CA ILE A 32 15.87 -4.23 3.35
C ILE A 32 16.70 -3.48 4.38
N ASN A 33 16.94 -4.12 5.51
CA ASN A 33 17.75 -3.59 6.61
C ASN A 33 18.97 -4.48 6.80
N TYR A 34 20.14 -3.88 6.73
CA TYR A 34 21.41 -4.56 6.97
C TYR A 34 22.03 -4.00 8.25
N TYR A 35 22.20 -4.84 9.25
CA TYR A 35 22.86 -4.52 10.51
C TYR A 35 24.28 -5.06 10.47
N PHE A 36 25.26 -4.16 10.67
CA PHE A 36 26.67 -4.56 10.71
C PHE A 36 27.04 -5.24 12.04
N GLN A 37 26.24 -5.03 13.09
CA GLN A 37 26.42 -5.62 14.41
C GLN A 37 25.06 -6.12 14.91
N SER A 38 25.03 -7.25 15.59
CA SER A 38 23.80 -7.83 16.15
C SER A 38 23.99 -8.26 17.60
N TYR A 39 22.90 -8.62 18.28
CA TYR A 39 22.94 -9.10 19.66
C TYR A 39 23.05 -10.63 19.69
N ALA A 40 23.92 -11.17 20.55
CA ALA A 40 24.00 -12.60 20.74
C ALA A 40 22.66 -13.16 21.29
N PRO A 41 22.23 -14.37 20.86
CA PRO A 41 20.97 -14.94 21.31
C PRO A 41 20.94 -15.07 22.84
N ASN A 42 19.90 -14.51 23.47
CA ASN A 42 19.71 -14.48 24.94
C ASN A 42 20.74 -13.67 25.75
N THR A 43 21.57 -12.83 25.13
CA THR A 43 22.41 -11.85 25.85
C THR A 43 22.28 -10.44 25.25
N GLN A 44 22.72 -9.42 25.98
CA GLN A 44 22.77 -8.03 25.48
C GLN A 44 24.14 -7.70 24.88
N ASP A 45 24.96 -8.71 24.59
CA ASP A 45 26.29 -8.52 24.06
C ASP A 45 26.21 -8.23 22.55
N ILE A 46 26.81 -7.12 22.14
CA ILE A 46 26.93 -6.75 20.74
C ILE A 46 28.03 -7.62 20.13
N VAL A 47 27.64 -8.51 19.24
CA VAL A 47 28.55 -9.33 18.42
C VAL A 47 28.67 -8.73 17.02
N ASP A 48 29.83 -8.89 16.41
CA ASP A 48 30.11 -8.45 15.03
C ASP A 48 29.52 -9.44 14.00
N ASP A 49 28.31 -9.93 14.29
CA ASP A 49 27.55 -10.81 13.41
C ASP A 49 26.58 -9.96 12.59
N SER A 50 26.79 -9.93 11.28
CA SER A 50 25.93 -9.18 10.36
C SER A 50 24.57 -9.88 10.19
N ILE A 51 23.48 -9.12 10.23
CA ILE A 51 22.12 -9.62 9.99
C ILE A 51 21.45 -8.81 8.88
N LEU A 52 20.88 -9.52 7.91
CA LEU A 52 20.01 -8.97 6.88
C LEU A 52 18.56 -9.30 7.25
N ILE A 53 17.72 -8.27 7.39
CA ILE A 53 16.27 -8.40 7.56
C ILE A 53 15.60 -7.80 6.33
N SER A 54 14.70 -8.55 5.70
CA SER A 54 13.91 -8.03 4.59
C SER A 54 12.45 -8.45 4.70
N ASN A 55 11.57 -7.53 4.30
CA ASN A 55 10.15 -7.82 4.08
C ASN A 55 9.66 -7.10 2.82
N TYR A 56 8.49 -7.49 2.34
CA TYR A 56 7.83 -6.85 1.22
C TYR A 56 6.33 -6.77 1.42
N ALA A 57 5.71 -5.78 0.80
CA ALA A 57 4.27 -5.62 0.79
C ALA A 57 3.76 -5.42 -0.64
N LEU A 58 2.60 -6.00 -0.91
CA LEU A 58 1.85 -5.83 -2.13
C LEU A 58 0.49 -5.25 -1.77
N ASN A 59 0.14 -4.11 -2.36
CA ASN A 59 -1.16 -3.48 -2.20
C ASN A 59 -1.85 -3.36 -3.55
N LEU A 60 -3.10 -3.77 -3.62
CA LEU A 60 -3.99 -3.57 -4.75
C LEU A 60 -5.21 -2.79 -4.26
N GLU A 61 -5.56 -1.75 -4.99
CA GLU A 61 -6.70 -0.91 -4.71
C GLU A 61 -7.48 -0.72 -6.00
N PHE A 62 -8.77 -1.00 -5.94
CA PHE A 62 -9.69 -0.89 -7.06
C PHE A 62 -10.86 -0.01 -6.62
N VAL A 63 -11.04 1.12 -7.30
CA VAL A 63 -12.09 2.11 -7.00
C VAL A 63 -12.95 2.30 -8.24
N GLY A 64 -14.25 2.21 -8.07
CA GLY A 64 -15.23 2.22 -9.16
C GLY A 64 -15.66 0.80 -9.57
N PRO A 65 -16.62 0.64 -10.51
CA PRO A 65 -17.17 1.65 -11.40
C PRO A 65 -18.05 2.69 -10.70
N VAL A 66 -18.01 3.95 -11.11
CA VAL A 66 -18.94 4.98 -10.63
C VAL A 66 -20.31 4.82 -11.30
N PHE A 67 -21.31 4.37 -10.54
CA PHE A 67 -22.71 4.33 -10.98
C PHE A 67 -23.44 5.56 -10.46
N PHE A 68 -24.27 6.20 -11.28
CA PHE A 68 -25.10 7.30 -10.82
C PHE A 68 -26.51 7.29 -11.41
N LYS A 69 -27.47 7.82 -10.64
CA LYS A 69 -28.84 8.04 -11.09
C LYS A 69 -29.32 9.42 -10.64
N ILE A 70 -29.88 10.18 -11.58
CA ILE A 70 -30.52 11.46 -11.29
C ILE A 70 -32.02 11.22 -11.16
N TYR A 71 -32.59 11.63 -10.04
CA TYR A 71 -34.02 11.61 -9.79
C TYR A 71 -34.61 12.98 -10.10
N TYR A 72 -35.64 12.99 -10.94
CA TYR A 72 -36.35 14.18 -11.38
C TYR A 72 -37.68 14.31 -10.61
N GLY A 73 -38.02 15.54 -10.21
CA GLY A 73 -39.29 15.86 -9.57
C GLY A 73 -40.42 16.05 -10.59
N ALA A 74 -41.62 16.41 -10.10
CA ALA A 74 -42.83 16.55 -10.89
C ALA A 74 -42.71 17.56 -12.07
N GLU A 75 -41.86 18.58 -11.93
CA GLU A 75 -41.60 19.59 -12.97
C GLU A 75 -40.43 19.22 -13.90
N ASN A 76 -40.03 17.95 -13.94
CA ASN A 76 -38.82 17.47 -14.64
C ASN A 76 -37.52 18.19 -14.18
N THR A 77 -37.52 18.70 -12.95
CA THR A 77 -36.36 19.34 -12.33
C THR A 77 -35.54 18.29 -11.60
N ALA A 78 -34.22 18.26 -11.83
CA ALA A 78 -33.32 17.34 -11.11
C ALA A 78 -33.32 17.69 -9.61
N LYS A 79 -33.68 16.73 -8.76
CA LYS A 79 -33.78 16.93 -7.30
C LYS A 79 -32.69 16.20 -6.51
N LEU A 80 -32.26 15.04 -6.99
CA LEU A 80 -31.29 14.21 -6.30
C LEU A 80 -30.39 13.50 -7.29
N LYS A 81 -29.07 13.52 -7.04
CA LYS A 81 -28.11 12.66 -7.72
C LYS A 81 -27.62 11.63 -6.72
N HIS A 82 -27.94 10.35 -6.96
CA HIS A 82 -27.40 9.24 -6.20
C HIS A 82 -26.18 8.67 -6.92
N ILE A 83 -25.10 8.45 -6.19
CA ILE A 83 -23.84 7.90 -6.70
C ILE A 83 -23.49 6.68 -5.86
N ILE A 84 -23.05 5.61 -6.51
CA ILE A 84 -22.52 4.41 -5.88
C ILE A 84 -21.13 4.19 -6.48
N GLU A 85 -20.11 4.19 -5.63
CA GLU A 85 -18.72 3.91 -5.99
C GLU A 85 -18.21 2.81 -5.06
N PRO A 86 -17.98 1.60 -5.58
CA PRO A 86 -17.40 0.53 -4.77
C PRO A 86 -15.89 0.72 -4.64
N ASP A 87 -15.36 0.33 -3.49
CA ASP A 87 -13.93 0.22 -3.24
C ASP A 87 -13.58 -1.22 -2.84
N ILE A 88 -12.46 -1.71 -3.36
CA ILE A 88 -11.89 -3.01 -3.00
C ILE A 88 -10.40 -2.78 -2.75
N SER A 89 -9.96 -3.13 -1.54
CA SER A 89 -8.54 -3.10 -1.18
C SER A 89 -8.05 -4.49 -0.78
N TYR A 90 -6.85 -4.83 -1.23
CA TYR A 90 -6.13 -6.04 -0.85
C TYR A 90 -4.70 -5.70 -0.46
N ARG A 91 -4.27 -6.13 0.72
CA ARG A 91 -2.93 -5.94 1.24
C ARG A 91 -2.35 -7.28 1.65
N TYR A 92 -1.16 -7.56 1.16
CA TYR A 92 -0.34 -8.69 1.57
C TYR A 92 0.99 -8.18 2.09
N GLU A 93 1.40 -8.69 3.25
CA GLU A 93 2.71 -8.42 3.83
C GLU A 93 3.43 -9.74 4.04
N SER A 94 4.69 -9.80 3.62
CA SER A 94 5.55 -10.90 4.02
C SER A 94 5.88 -10.78 5.51
N PRO A 95 6.11 -11.90 6.20
CA PRO A 95 6.79 -11.91 7.49
C PRO A 95 8.11 -11.12 7.46
#